data_AF-A0AAN6M1L9-F1
#
_entry.id   AF-A0AAN6M1L9-F1
#
_cell.length_a   1.000
_cell.length_b   1.000
_cell.length_c   1.000
_cell.angle_alpha   90.00
_cell.angle_beta   90.00
_cell.angle_gamma   90.00
#
_symmetry.space_group_name_H-M   'P 1'
#
loop_
_entity.id
_entity.type
_entity.pdbx_description
1 polymer ?
#
loop_
_entity_poly.entity_id
_entity_poly.type
_entity_poly.pdbx_seq_one_letter_code
_entity_poly.pdbx_strand_id
1 'polypeptide(L)'
;MDDTAELSERFERYCDTKDNDVPSDVLNELQSIQRIFSISAEELDFKWQAYNMKMGGEENKLDLKTARDFKKNLQNELEKETRGKAQQRPDNKRAAPTPRPAKGGDMYDMLDGMITTPRAAALGSAAKRRSNFDTPASKAHKNSEMSSPAGGMTPRGETTGPAFNFSSRTNAGDIAEQLNSHISIPDAPEEPPSEPRIKLKANTDMSKFSYKTMAMKLSEASEVLDDRIDEFRQLLQEHFNLEDSAFGNPSFQSPSEIIAVGRICCDTSEGKLNAASVVLEGSRRWGSGKRVPLTLDKLPSYNFFPGQIVALKGTNASGENLVVSEILNLPLLTQPASTPDELDTSNARYLDTPESDPSSVRPLTILIASGPYTTDQNLDFAPLHQFLDNAADAYADSIILLGPFLDAEHPLIRSGDFDIPPHLTSPDQATMTDLFRHFVSSALQSFAQRLPTCNIILTPSLRDAHHHHAAFPQDRFVKKELGLGAAAKQTQCVTNPMTLAMNEVVVGMSTLDVLDMLRREEITGGKQGPRMCMRGRLGT
;
A
#
# COMPACT_ATOMS: atom_id res chain seq x y z
N MET A 1 -20.99 -41.72 -14.57
CA MET A 1 -22.20 -41.63 -13.73
C MET A 1 -22.34 -40.15 -13.37
N ASP A 2 -23.54 -39.66 -13.11
CA ASP A 2 -23.71 -38.26 -12.69
C ASP A 2 -22.99 -38.09 -11.34
N ASP A 3 -21.88 -37.34 -11.30
CA ASP A 3 -21.06 -37.12 -10.10
C ASP A 3 -21.90 -36.59 -8.92
N THR A 4 -23.01 -35.93 -9.24
CA THR A 4 -24.01 -35.43 -8.29
C THR A 4 -24.73 -36.58 -7.57
N ALA A 5 -25.10 -37.64 -8.29
CA ALA A 5 -25.82 -38.77 -7.71
C ALA A 5 -24.93 -39.60 -6.76
N GLU A 6 -23.66 -39.78 -7.13
CA GLU A 6 -22.69 -40.50 -6.28
C GLU A 6 -22.36 -39.71 -5.00
N LEU A 7 -22.28 -38.38 -5.10
CA LEU A 7 -22.12 -37.53 -3.91
C LEU A 7 -23.32 -37.62 -2.97
N SER A 8 -24.54 -37.54 -3.51
CA SER A 8 -25.75 -37.64 -2.70
C SER A 8 -25.82 -38.98 -1.96
N GLU A 9 -25.59 -40.10 -2.65
CA GLU A 9 -25.62 -41.45 -2.06
C GLU A 9 -24.57 -41.63 -0.95
N ARG A 10 -23.37 -41.07 -1.11
CA ARG A 10 -22.29 -41.22 -0.11
C ARG A 10 -22.46 -40.32 1.11
N PHE A 11 -23.09 -39.15 0.95
CA PHE A 11 -23.16 -38.11 1.98
C PHE A 11 -24.50 -37.98 2.69
N GLU A 12 -25.57 -38.63 2.20
CA GLU A 12 -26.90 -38.65 2.85
C GLU A 12 -26.81 -39.10 4.32
N ARG A 13 -25.99 -40.12 4.61
CA ARG A 13 -25.78 -40.70 5.95
C ARG A 13 -25.16 -39.75 6.97
N TYR A 14 -24.60 -38.61 6.53
CA TYR A 14 -23.98 -37.62 7.41
C TYR A 14 -24.87 -36.42 7.71
N CYS A 15 -26.01 -36.29 7.00
CA CYS A 15 -26.93 -35.17 7.16
C CYS A 15 -28.02 -35.49 8.19
N ASP A 16 -28.52 -34.47 8.90
CA ASP A 16 -29.66 -34.58 9.83
C ASP A 16 -30.95 -34.04 9.20
N THR A 17 -31.34 -34.60 8.07
CA THR A 17 -32.54 -34.13 7.35
C THR A 17 -33.69 -35.10 7.56
N LYS A 18 -34.91 -34.55 7.66
CA LYS A 18 -36.14 -35.36 7.85
C LYS A 18 -36.44 -36.28 6.66
N ASP A 19 -35.87 -35.97 5.49
CA ASP A 19 -36.15 -36.62 4.22
C ASP A 19 -34.98 -37.49 3.72
N ASN A 20 -33.94 -37.71 4.54
CA ASN A 20 -32.70 -38.43 4.16
C ASN A 20 -32.07 -37.94 2.85
N ASP A 21 -32.17 -36.64 2.57
CA ASP A 21 -31.56 -36.02 1.39
C ASP A 21 -30.47 -35.02 1.79
N VAL A 22 -29.48 -34.85 0.92
CA VAL A 22 -28.40 -33.89 1.13
C VAL A 22 -28.92 -32.50 0.78
N PRO A 23 -28.89 -31.51 1.70
CA PRO A 23 -29.30 -30.15 1.41
C PRO A 23 -28.57 -29.58 0.19
N SER A 24 -29.29 -28.90 -0.71
CA SER A 24 -28.73 -28.39 -1.98
C SER A 24 -27.52 -27.47 -1.80
N ASP A 25 -27.48 -26.71 -0.71
CA ASP A 25 -26.36 -25.84 -0.32
C ASP A 25 -25.13 -26.64 0.13
N VAL A 26 -25.32 -27.73 0.87
CA VAL A 26 -24.25 -28.67 1.24
C VAL A 26 -23.72 -29.38 0.01
N LEU A 27 -24.60 -29.88 -0.87
CA LEU A 27 -24.22 -30.56 -2.10
C LEU A 27 -23.40 -29.66 -3.03
N ASN A 28 -23.80 -28.39 -3.17
CA ASN A 28 -23.04 -27.39 -3.94
C ASN A 28 -21.63 -27.15 -3.36
N GLU A 29 -21.49 -27.15 -2.03
CA GLU A 29 -20.18 -27.00 -1.38
C GLU A 29 -19.31 -28.25 -1.59
N LEU A 30 -19.87 -29.47 -1.47
CA LEU A 30 -19.15 -30.72 -1.75
C LEU A 30 -18.66 -30.79 -3.21
N GLN A 31 -19.49 -30.40 -4.17
CA GLN A 31 -19.10 -30.27 -5.58
C GLN A 31 -18.00 -29.22 -5.78
N SER A 32 -18.04 -28.10 -5.04
CA SER A 32 -16.98 -27.11 -5.06
C SER A 32 -15.65 -27.71 -4.58
N ILE A 33 -15.66 -28.54 -3.53
CA ILE A 33 -14.46 -29.21 -3.01
C ILE A 33 -13.90 -30.19 -4.05
N GLN A 34 -14.73 -31.03 -4.68
CA GLN A 34 -14.27 -31.95 -5.73
C GLN A 34 -13.56 -31.20 -6.87
N ARG A 35 -14.13 -30.09 -7.34
CA ARG A 35 -13.55 -29.27 -8.42
C ARG A 35 -12.23 -28.61 -8.01
N ILE A 36 -12.16 -28.07 -6.80
CA ILE A 36 -10.97 -27.36 -6.31
C ILE A 36 -9.80 -28.32 -6.08
N PHE A 37 -10.06 -29.47 -5.47
CA PHE A 37 -9.02 -30.42 -5.10
C PHE A 37 -8.78 -31.52 -6.14
N SER A 38 -9.60 -31.59 -7.20
CA SER A 38 -9.54 -32.62 -8.24
C SER A 38 -9.57 -34.04 -7.66
N ILE A 39 -10.51 -34.29 -6.75
CA ILE A 39 -10.69 -35.58 -6.03
C ILE A 39 -12.05 -36.21 -6.36
N SER A 40 -12.12 -37.55 -6.33
CA SER A 40 -13.36 -38.29 -6.60
C SER A 40 -14.36 -38.18 -5.43
N ALA A 41 -15.63 -38.53 -5.67
CA ALA A 41 -16.67 -38.60 -4.63
C ALA A 41 -16.28 -39.57 -3.49
N GLU A 42 -15.68 -40.69 -3.86
CA GLU A 42 -15.13 -41.68 -2.93
C GLU A 42 -13.96 -41.13 -2.09
N GLU A 43 -13.00 -40.45 -2.72
CA GLU A 43 -11.88 -39.86 -1.98
C GLU A 43 -12.34 -38.73 -1.05
N LEU A 44 -13.34 -37.95 -1.48
CA LEU A 44 -13.96 -36.92 -0.66
C LEU A 44 -14.65 -37.50 0.58
N ASP A 45 -15.37 -38.62 0.42
CA ASP A 45 -16.02 -39.36 1.52
C ASP A 45 -14.99 -39.87 2.54
N PHE A 46 -13.89 -40.49 2.10
CA PHE A 46 -12.82 -40.90 3.00
C PHE A 46 -12.16 -39.74 3.74
N LYS A 47 -11.95 -38.61 3.04
CA LYS A 47 -11.40 -37.39 3.65
C LYS A 47 -12.35 -36.79 4.68
N TRP A 48 -13.66 -36.81 4.40
CA TRP A 48 -14.67 -36.39 5.35
C TRP A 48 -14.71 -37.29 6.59
N GLN A 49 -14.64 -38.61 6.43
CA GLN A 49 -14.57 -39.55 7.57
C GLN A 49 -13.35 -39.29 8.45
N ALA A 50 -12.17 -39.09 7.85
CA ALA A 50 -10.95 -38.77 8.57
C ALA A 50 -11.06 -37.43 9.32
N TYR A 51 -11.65 -36.41 8.68
CA TYR A 51 -11.95 -35.13 9.30
C TYR A 51 -12.92 -35.29 10.48
N ASN A 52 -13.97 -36.10 10.33
CA ASN A 52 -14.96 -36.31 11.37
C ASN A 52 -14.38 -37.01 12.60
N MET A 53 -13.49 -38.00 12.39
CA MET A 53 -12.73 -38.64 13.46
C MET A 53 -11.85 -37.65 14.25
N LYS A 54 -11.28 -36.65 13.56
CA LYS A 54 -10.43 -35.62 14.17
C LYS A 54 -11.21 -34.59 14.98
N MET A 55 -12.46 -34.31 14.60
CA MET A 55 -13.27 -33.23 15.17
C MET A 55 -14.27 -33.69 16.24
N GLY A 56 -14.35 -34.98 16.55
CA GLY A 56 -15.15 -35.49 17.69
C GLY A 56 -16.07 -36.67 17.39
N GLY A 57 -16.00 -37.29 16.21
CA GLY A 57 -16.80 -38.49 15.89
C GLY A 57 -18.29 -38.20 15.64
N GLU A 58 -19.16 -39.18 15.94
CA GLU A 58 -20.58 -39.25 15.53
C GLU A 58 -21.46 -38.04 15.91
N GLU A 59 -20.99 -37.11 16.74
CA GLU A 59 -21.73 -35.88 17.08
C GLU A 59 -21.59 -34.75 16.03
N ASN A 60 -20.60 -34.83 15.14
CA ASN A 60 -20.35 -33.79 14.15
C ASN A 60 -21.04 -34.13 12.83
N LYS A 61 -22.28 -33.65 12.70
CA LYS A 61 -23.13 -33.84 11.52
C LYS A 61 -22.73 -32.89 10.38
N LEU A 62 -23.04 -33.31 9.16
CA LEU A 62 -22.77 -32.52 7.96
C LEU A 62 -23.86 -31.45 7.78
N ASP A 63 -23.46 -30.19 7.93
CA ASP A 63 -24.23 -29.01 7.60
C ASP A 63 -23.34 -28.05 6.78
N LEU A 64 -23.90 -26.93 6.32
CA LEU A 64 -23.16 -25.98 5.48
C LEU A 64 -21.93 -25.40 6.20
N LYS A 65 -21.99 -25.25 7.53
CA LYS A 65 -20.87 -24.71 8.30
C LYS A 65 -19.76 -25.77 8.41
N THR A 66 -20.08 -27.00 8.74
CA THR A 66 -19.10 -28.08 8.87
C THR A 66 -18.50 -28.47 7.52
N ALA A 67 -19.25 -28.38 6.41
CA ALA A 67 -18.74 -28.52 5.05
C ALA A 67 -17.68 -27.45 4.69
N ARG A 68 -17.92 -26.19 5.07
CA ARG A 68 -16.96 -25.09 4.88
C ARG A 68 -15.72 -25.24 5.75
N ASP A 69 -15.88 -25.67 7.00
CA ASP A 69 -14.76 -25.93 7.90
C ASP A 69 -13.91 -27.11 7.41
N PHE A 70 -14.53 -28.15 6.87
CA PHE A 70 -13.85 -29.27 6.21
C PHE A 70 -13.05 -28.83 4.97
N LYS A 71 -13.63 -28.00 4.10
CA LYS A 71 -12.92 -27.40 2.95
C LYS A 71 -11.67 -26.65 3.38
N LYS A 72 -11.77 -25.86 4.45
CA LYS A 72 -10.64 -25.13 5.04
C LYS A 72 -9.59 -26.09 5.61
N ASN A 73 -10.00 -27.22 6.20
CA ASN A 73 -9.08 -28.24 6.69
C ASN A 73 -8.27 -28.86 5.54
N LEU A 74 -8.94 -29.26 4.46
CA LEU A 74 -8.29 -29.81 3.27
C LEU A 74 -7.31 -28.84 2.64
N GLN A 75 -7.65 -27.56 2.58
CA GLN A 75 -6.75 -26.52 2.07
C GLN A 75 -5.47 -26.42 2.92
N ASN A 76 -5.61 -26.41 4.25
CA ASN A 76 -4.48 -26.36 5.16
C ASN A 76 -3.60 -27.62 5.11
N GLU A 77 -4.19 -28.80 4.90
CA GLU A 77 -3.44 -30.05 4.78
C GLU A 77 -2.65 -30.10 3.46
N LEU A 78 -3.25 -29.67 2.35
CA LEU A 78 -2.56 -29.54 1.07
C LEU A 78 -1.38 -28.56 1.15
N GLU A 79 -1.56 -27.40 1.80
CA GLU A 79 -0.49 -26.43 2.03
C GLU A 79 0.68 -27.02 2.86
N LYS A 80 0.37 -27.85 3.85
CA LYS A 80 1.39 -28.54 4.66
C LYS A 80 2.13 -29.63 3.90
N GLU A 81 1.43 -30.45 3.11
CA GLU A 81 2.08 -31.48 2.29
C GLU A 81 2.99 -30.89 1.22
N THR A 82 2.57 -29.77 0.61
CA THR A 82 3.37 -29.07 -0.40
C THR A 82 4.67 -28.52 0.21
N ARG A 83 4.63 -28.06 1.48
CA ARG A 83 5.82 -27.66 2.25
C ARG A 83 6.69 -28.86 2.64
N GLY A 84 6.10 -30.00 3.01
CA GLY A 84 6.82 -31.21 3.43
C GLY A 84 7.57 -31.90 2.28
N LYS A 85 6.98 -31.95 1.07
CA LYS A 85 7.63 -32.52 -0.12
C LYS A 85 8.79 -31.67 -0.65
N ALA A 86 8.84 -30.37 -0.32
CA ALA A 86 9.97 -29.50 -0.66
C ALA A 86 11.24 -29.76 0.18
N GLN A 87 11.13 -30.50 1.30
CA GLN A 87 12.24 -30.81 2.20
C GLN A 87 12.87 -32.20 2.00
N GLN A 88 12.33 -33.05 1.13
CA GLN A 88 12.89 -34.39 0.87
C GLN A 88 13.28 -34.56 -0.61
N ARG A 89 14.53 -34.26 -0.93
CA ARG A 89 15.28 -34.89 -2.04
C ARG A 89 16.56 -35.53 -1.47
N PRO A 90 17.03 -36.65 -2.07
CA PRO A 90 17.94 -37.58 -1.41
C PRO A 90 19.41 -37.11 -1.48
N ASP A 91 20.07 -37.08 -0.33
CA ASP A 91 21.49 -36.78 -0.21
C ASP A 91 22.36 -37.94 -0.71
N ASN A 92 23.19 -37.64 -1.71
CA ASN A 92 24.26 -38.51 -2.17
C ASN A 92 25.50 -38.30 -1.29
N LYS A 93 25.90 -39.38 -0.60
CA LYS A 93 27.19 -39.67 0.06
C LYS A 93 28.30 -38.62 -0.07
N ARG A 94 28.79 -38.12 1.09
CA ARG A 94 30.25 -38.15 1.43
C ARG A 94 30.56 -37.77 2.89
N ALA A 95 31.35 -38.68 3.50
CA ALA A 95 32.43 -38.54 4.48
C ALA A 95 32.19 -37.93 5.88
N ALA A 96 32.61 -38.72 6.87
CA ALA A 96 32.49 -38.57 8.32
C ALA A 96 33.31 -37.42 8.93
N PRO A 97 33.04 -37.11 10.22
CA PRO A 97 34.12 -37.23 11.20
C PRO A 97 33.75 -38.04 12.46
N THR A 98 34.80 -38.51 13.12
CA THR A 98 34.90 -39.46 14.22
C THR A 98 34.43 -38.94 15.61
N PRO A 99 34.21 -39.83 16.62
CA PRO A 99 33.28 -39.60 17.74
C PRO A 99 33.93 -39.39 19.13
N ARG A 100 33.12 -38.91 20.11
CA ARG A 100 32.97 -39.35 21.54
C ARG A 100 32.59 -38.18 22.50
N PRO A 101 32.05 -38.43 23.72
CA PRO A 101 31.05 -39.40 24.13
C PRO A 101 29.94 -38.77 25.03
N ALA A 102 28.90 -39.56 25.31
CA ALA A 102 27.65 -39.21 25.99
C ALA A 102 27.69 -39.11 27.53
N LYS A 103 26.73 -38.34 28.08
CA LYS A 103 25.91 -38.50 29.31
C LYS A 103 25.00 -37.23 29.37
N GLY A 104 23.67 -37.23 29.45
CA GLY A 104 22.71 -38.11 30.11
C GLY A 104 22.12 -37.35 31.32
N GLY A 105 20.90 -36.81 31.21
CA GLY A 105 20.15 -36.27 32.38
C GLY A 105 19.28 -35.02 32.10
N ASP A 106 18.04 -35.07 32.58
CA ASP A 106 16.87 -34.20 32.39
C ASP A 106 17.03 -32.68 32.52
N MET A 107 16.20 -31.95 31.76
CA MET A 107 16.11 -30.49 31.69
C MET A 107 14.75 -30.02 32.22
N TYR A 108 14.60 -29.99 33.55
CA TYR A 108 13.43 -29.44 34.24
C TYR A 108 13.79 -28.87 35.62
N ASP A 109 14.87 -28.08 35.75
CA ASP A 109 15.15 -27.35 37.00
C ASP A 109 16.18 -26.20 36.88
N MET A 110 15.96 -25.22 36.01
CA MET A 110 16.83 -24.02 35.93
C MET A 110 16.05 -22.73 35.67
N LEU A 111 14.90 -22.59 36.33
CA LEU A 111 14.03 -21.41 36.24
C LEU A 111 13.57 -20.93 37.62
N ASP A 112 14.48 -20.88 38.59
CA ASP A 112 14.32 -19.99 39.74
C ASP A 112 15.66 -19.70 40.41
N GLY A 113 15.96 -18.43 40.66
CA GLY A 113 17.16 -18.00 41.38
C GLY A 113 18.27 -17.42 40.51
N MET A 114 18.15 -16.14 40.16
CA MET A 114 19.20 -15.14 40.37
C MET A 114 18.71 -13.75 39.94
N ILE A 115 17.85 -13.15 40.78
CA ILE A 115 17.71 -11.70 40.85
C ILE A 115 18.71 -11.22 41.89
N THR A 116 19.84 -10.66 41.45
CA THR A 116 20.71 -9.83 42.28
C THR A 116 21.16 -8.61 41.50
N THR A 117 20.70 -7.44 41.92
CA THR A 117 21.15 -6.12 41.47
C THR A 117 22.44 -5.73 42.19
N PRO A 118 23.47 -5.19 41.51
CA PRO A 118 24.52 -4.44 42.17
C PRO A 118 24.54 -2.95 41.77
N ARG A 119 24.66 -2.09 42.80
CA ARG A 119 24.83 -0.64 42.68
C ARG A 119 26.33 -0.26 42.75
N ALA A 120 26.71 0.62 41.83
CA ALA A 120 27.88 1.51 41.66
C ALA A 120 29.14 1.44 42.56
N ALA A 121 30.32 1.33 41.92
CA ALA A 121 31.51 2.15 42.20
C ALA A 121 32.55 2.15 41.03
N ALA A 122 32.94 3.37 40.63
CA ALA A 122 34.20 3.93 40.08
C ALA A 122 35.12 3.22 39.03
N LEU A 123 35.27 3.95 37.90
CA LEU A 123 36.40 4.14 36.96
C LEU A 123 37.03 2.95 36.18
N GLY A 124 36.90 3.01 34.85
CA GLY A 124 37.79 2.35 33.89
C GLY A 124 37.13 2.10 32.54
N SER A 125 37.65 2.71 31.47
CA SER A 125 37.14 2.69 30.09
C SER A 125 37.01 1.30 29.46
N ALA A 126 35.85 0.96 28.90
CA ALA A 126 35.73 -0.02 27.81
C ALA A 126 34.40 0.15 27.06
N ALA A 127 34.49 0.23 25.74
CA ALA A 127 33.40 0.44 24.80
C ALA A 127 32.30 -0.63 24.93
N LYS A 128 31.08 -0.20 25.26
CA LYS A 128 29.88 -1.04 25.15
C LYS A 128 29.49 -1.16 23.68
N ARG A 129 29.67 -2.37 23.12
CA ARG A 129 29.00 -2.81 21.89
C ARG A 129 27.49 -2.68 22.11
N ARG A 130 26.86 -1.69 21.46
CA ARG A 130 25.41 -1.64 21.31
C ARG A 130 25.03 -2.65 20.22
N SER A 131 24.14 -3.57 20.55
CA SER A 131 23.39 -4.35 19.57
C SER A 131 22.44 -3.40 18.85
N ASN A 132 22.85 -2.88 17.70
CA ASN A 132 21.98 -2.13 16.82
C ASN A 132 20.96 -3.10 16.20
N PHE A 133 19.73 -3.02 16.67
CA PHE A 133 18.54 -3.50 15.96
C PHE A 133 17.88 -2.35 15.17
N ASP A 134 18.67 -1.33 14.82
CA ASP A 134 18.20 -0.22 13.99
C ASP A 134 18.12 -0.68 12.54
N THR A 135 16.94 -0.50 11.93
CA THR A 135 16.80 -0.49 10.47
C THR A 135 17.71 0.60 9.90
N PRO A 136 18.49 0.36 8.82
CA PRO A 136 19.37 1.38 8.27
C PRO A 136 18.54 2.55 7.73
N ALA A 137 18.46 3.63 8.50
CA ALA A 137 17.96 4.90 8.03
C ALA A 137 19.10 5.60 7.27
N SER A 138 18.96 5.71 5.95
CA SER A 138 19.81 6.55 5.13
C SER A 138 19.84 7.96 5.72
N LYS A 139 21.02 8.47 6.07
CA LYS A 139 21.17 9.88 6.49
C LYS A 139 20.71 10.77 5.32
N ALA A 140 19.53 11.37 5.46
CA ALA A 140 19.03 12.34 4.49
C ALA A 140 20.00 13.54 4.43
N HIS A 141 20.71 13.69 3.31
CA HIS A 141 21.46 14.90 3.02
C HIS A 141 20.46 16.04 2.73
N LYS A 142 20.69 17.19 3.37
CA LYS A 142 20.01 18.45 3.03
C LYS A 142 20.35 18.79 1.58
N ASN A 143 19.35 19.00 0.72
CA ASN A 143 19.25 20.08 -0.28
C ASN A 143 18.14 19.83 -1.31
N SER A 144 17.04 20.60 -1.24
CA SER A 144 16.64 21.59 -2.28
C SER A 144 15.46 22.41 -1.73
N GLU A 145 15.55 23.74 -1.75
CA GLU A 145 14.57 24.69 -1.17
C GLU A 145 13.26 24.82 -1.97
N MET A 146 13.07 24.04 -3.05
CA MET A 146 11.97 24.23 -4.01
C MET A 146 11.09 22.98 -4.19
N SER A 147 10.95 22.13 -3.17
CA SER A 147 10.03 20.98 -3.19
C SER A 147 9.41 20.75 -1.82
N SER A 148 8.09 20.72 -1.77
CA SER A 148 7.30 20.55 -0.55
C SER A 148 7.02 19.06 -0.28
N PRO A 149 7.40 18.51 0.88
CA PRO A 149 8.52 18.88 1.77
C PRO A 149 9.72 17.95 1.55
N ALA A 150 10.87 18.54 1.22
CA ALA A 150 12.18 17.89 1.07
C ALA A 150 12.74 17.33 2.39
N GLY A 151 12.13 16.26 2.90
CA GLY A 151 12.54 15.52 4.09
C GLY A 151 11.36 14.88 4.83
N GLY A 152 11.59 13.74 5.49
CA GLY A 152 10.68 13.22 6.54
C GLY A 152 10.78 14.06 7.81
N MET A 153 10.65 15.38 7.66
CA MET A 153 10.51 16.35 8.73
C MET A 153 9.52 17.39 8.26
N THR A 154 8.67 17.87 9.17
CA THR A 154 7.87 19.07 8.95
C THR A 154 8.83 20.22 8.57
N PRO A 155 8.55 21.03 7.53
CA PRO A 155 9.36 22.21 7.23
C PRO A 155 9.55 23.04 8.50
N ARG A 156 10.81 23.22 8.92
CA ARG A 156 11.16 24.06 10.06
C ARG A 156 11.57 25.42 9.54
N GLY A 157 10.89 26.48 9.99
CA GLY A 157 11.41 27.84 9.83
C GLY A 157 12.74 27.99 10.56
N GLU A 158 13.69 28.73 9.98
CA GLU A 158 14.87 29.14 10.75
C GLU A 158 14.40 29.98 11.95
N THR A 159 14.71 29.52 13.16
CA THR A 159 14.28 30.11 14.44
C THR A 159 14.94 31.46 14.75
N THR A 160 15.61 32.08 13.77
CA THR A 160 16.30 33.36 13.86
C THR A 160 15.48 34.54 13.31
N GLY A 161 14.26 34.31 12.81
CA GLY A 161 13.32 35.33 12.35
C GLY A 161 12.14 35.57 13.31
N PRO A 162 11.35 36.64 13.10
CA PRO A 162 10.08 36.84 13.82
C PRO A 162 9.15 35.65 13.60
N ALA A 163 8.42 35.24 14.64
CA ALA A 163 7.47 34.13 14.57
C ALA A 163 6.49 34.34 13.40
N PHE A 164 6.45 33.39 12.47
CA PHE A 164 5.53 33.43 11.34
C PHE A 164 4.09 33.26 11.83
N ASN A 165 3.24 34.25 11.57
CA ASN A 165 1.81 34.16 11.84
C ASN A 165 1.06 33.99 10.51
N PHE A 166 0.51 32.79 10.30
CA PHE A 166 -0.23 32.41 9.09
C PHE A 166 -1.35 33.39 8.74
N SER A 167 -2.08 33.89 9.73
CA SER A 167 -3.22 34.79 9.53
C SER A 167 -2.81 36.17 9.01
N SER A 168 -1.53 36.56 9.18
CA SER A 168 -0.99 37.85 8.74
C SER A 168 -0.29 37.82 7.39
N ARG A 169 -0.27 36.67 6.71
CA ARG A 169 0.39 36.51 5.39
C ARG A 169 -0.25 37.42 4.34
N THR A 170 0.57 37.96 3.43
CA THR A 170 0.11 38.90 2.39
C THR A 170 -0.31 38.23 1.08
N ASN A 171 0.08 36.97 0.88
CA ASN A 171 -0.12 36.19 -0.34
C ASN A 171 -1.35 35.27 -0.25
N ALA A 172 -2.33 35.61 0.58
CA ALA A 172 -3.55 34.82 0.72
C ALA A 172 -4.36 34.87 -0.59
N GLY A 173 -4.57 33.71 -1.22
CA GLY A 173 -5.32 33.61 -2.49
C GLY A 173 -4.47 33.73 -3.75
N ASP A 174 -3.16 33.93 -3.64
CA ASP A 174 -2.26 34.01 -4.79
C ASP A 174 -2.20 32.66 -5.54
N ILE A 175 -2.38 32.70 -6.87
CA ILE A 175 -2.25 31.54 -7.74
C ILE A 175 -0.78 31.36 -8.14
N ALA A 176 -0.14 30.31 -7.63
CA ALA A 176 1.26 30.01 -7.93
C ALA A 176 1.46 29.33 -9.29
N GLU A 177 0.59 28.39 -9.64
CA GLU A 177 0.59 27.67 -10.92
C GLU A 177 -0.85 27.45 -11.39
N GLN A 178 -1.08 27.49 -12.71
CA GLN A 178 -2.38 27.25 -13.31
C GLN A 178 -2.23 26.36 -14.55
N LEU A 179 -2.96 25.25 -14.56
CA LEU A 179 -3.13 24.42 -15.74
C LEU A 179 -4.39 24.85 -16.49
N ASN A 180 -4.36 24.84 -17.82
CA ASN A 180 -5.49 25.23 -18.68
C ASN A 180 -6.02 26.65 -18.40
N SER A 181 -5.14 27.65 -18.29
CA SER A 181 -5.49 29.05 -17.96
C SER A 181 -6.45 29.73 -18.96
N HIS A 182 -6.73 29.12 -20.11
CA HIS A 182 -7.74 29.55 -21.05
C HIS A 182 -9.18 29.22 -20.57
N ILE A 183 -9.34 28.36 -19.57
CA ILE A 183 -10.61 28.05 -18.93
C ILE A 183 -10.78 29.00 -17.73
N SER A 184 -11.83 29.81 -17.74
CA SER A 184 -12.15 30.72 -16.63
C SER A 184 -12.46 29.94 -15.36
N ILE A 185 -11.98 30.45 -14.22
CA ILE A 185 -12.37 29.93 -12.91
C ILE A 185 -13.86 30.24 -12.73
N PRO A 186 -14.71 29.23 -12.41
CA PRO A 186 -16.13 29.46 -12.20
C PRO A 186 -16.35 30.31 -10.95
N ASP A 187 -17.31 31.24 -11.02
CA ASP A 187 -17.77 31.96 -9.83
C ASP A 187 -18.55 31.01 -8.90
N ALA A 188 -18.55 31.34 -7.61
CA ALA A 188 -19.38 30.63 -6.63
C ALA A 188 -20.87 30.77 -7.01
N PRO A 189 -21.67 29.69 -6.96
CA PRO A 189 -23.08 29.75 -7.27
C PRO A 189 -23.82 30.67 -6.28
N GLU A 190 -24.87 31.34 -6.76
CA GLU A 190 -25.71 32.20 -5.92
C GLU A 190 -26.47 31.39 -4.85
N GLU A 191 -26.83 30.14 -5.18
CA GLU A 191 -27.50 29.20 -4.29
C GLU A 191 -26.72 27.89 -4.17
N PRO A 192 -26.61 27.30 -2.96
CA PRO A 192 -25.99 25.99 -2.79
C PRO A 192 -26.78 24.90 -3.52
N PRO A 193 -26.10 23.83 -4.01
CA PRO A 193 -26.79 22.67 -4.53
C PRO A 193 -27.77 22.07 -3.51
N SER A 194 -28.92 21.58 -3.97
CA SER A 194 -29.89 20.93 -3.08
C SER A 194 -29.45 19.55 -2.60
N GLU A 195 -28.60 18.88 -3.39
CA GLU A 195 -28.10 17.53 -3.13
C GLU A 195 -26.60 17.41 -3.47
N PRO A 196 -25.87 16.44 -2.89
CA PRO A 196 -24.50 16.14 -3.31
C PRO A 196 -24.42 15.75 -4.79
N ARG A 197 -23.66 16.52 -5.57
CA ARG A 197 -23.51 16.34 -7.02
C ARG A 197 -22.51 15.27 -7.44
N ILE A 198 -21.62 14.88 -6.52
CA ILE A 198 -20.59 13.87 -6.75
C ILE A 198 -21.01 12.54 -6.14
N LYS A 199 -21.04 11.49 -6.98
CA LYS A 199 -21.18 10.10 -6.56
C LYS A 199 -19.80 9.46 -6.44
N LEU A 200 -19.49 9.01 -5.23
CA LEU A 200 -18.23 8.32 -4.94
C LEU A 200 -18.36 6.82 -5.18
N LYS A 201 -17.40 6.24 -5.90
CA LYS A 201 -17.26 4.79 -6.08
C LYS A 201 -15.82 4.38 -5.82
N ALA A 202 -15.63 3.54 -4.81
CA ALA A 202 -14.33 2.96 -4.51
C ALA A 202 -14.01 1.85 -5.52
N ASN A 203 -12.88 1.98 -6.23
CA ASN A 203 -12.36 0.93 -7.09
C ASN A 203 -11.35 0.00 -6.37
N THR A 204 -11.10 0.29 -5.09
CA THR A 204 -10.18 -0.46 -4.23
C THR A 204 -10.97 -1.21 -3.15
N ASP A 205 -10.66 -2.48 -2.96
CA ASP A 205 -11.17 -3.25 -1.82
C ASP A 205 -10.43 -2.84 -0.54
N MET A 206 -11.06 -1.94 0.21
CA MET A 206 -10.52 -1.37 1.44
C MET A 206 -10.31 -2.43 2.54
N SER A 207 -11.00 -3.56 2.49
CA SER A 207 -10.88 -4.60 3.52
C SER A 207 -9.49 -5.26 3.52
N LYS A 208 -8.80 -5.25 2.38
CA LYS A 208 -7.44 -5.79 2.22
C LYS A 208 -6.38 -4.99 2.99
N PHE A 209 -6.70 -3.77 3.42
CA PHE A 209 -5.79 -2.90 4.14
C PHE A 209 -5.84 -3.10 5.66
N SER A 210 -6.85 -3.80 6.18
CA SER A 210 -6.99 -4.13 7.61
C SER A 210 -6.11 -5.33 8.00
N TYR A 211 -4.82 -5.28 7.67
CA TYR A 211 -3.86 -6.33 8.01
C TYR A 211 -3.12 -6.02 9.31
N LYS A 212 -2.51 -7.06 9.90
CA LYS A 212 -1.69 -6.90 11.11
C LYS A 212 -0.30 -6.38 10.73
N THR A 213 0.10 -5.29 11.35
CA THR A 213 1.44 -4.72 11.18
C THR A 213 2.47 -5.41 12.10
N MET A 214 3.74 -5.00 12.01
CA MET A 214 4.86 -5.40 12.90
C MET A 214 5.40 -6.84 12.77
N ALA A 215 4.87 -7.67 11.86
CA ALA A 215 5.45 -8.97 11.53
C ALA A 215 5.44 -9.20 10.02
N MET A 216 6.59 -9.57 9.45
CA MET A 216 6.73 -9.91 8.04
C MET A 216 7.67 -11.10 7.89
N LYS A 217 7.28 -12.11 7.10
CA LYS A 217 8.18 -13.21 6.76
C LYS A 217 8.98 -12.84 5.52
N LEU A 218 10.30 -12.98 5.61
CA LEU A 218 11.19 -12.69 4.47
C LEU A 218 10.89 -13.58 3.26
N SER A 219 10.43 -14.81 3.48
CA SER A 219 10.01 -15.71 2.39
C SER A 219 8.83 -15.12 1.60
N GLU A 220 7.80 -14.63 2.28
CA GLU A 220 6.60 -14.03 1.66
C GLU A 220 6.95 -12.72 0.96
N ALA A 221 7.75 -11.86 1.61
CA ALA A 221 8.23 -10.63 1.00
C ALA A 221 9.04 -10.93 -0.28
N SER A 222 9.90 -11.93 -0.25
CA SER A 222 10.72 -12.31 -1.41
C SER A 222 9.91 -12.91 -2.56
N GLU A 223 8.80 -13.59 -2.26
CA GLU A 223 7.89 -14.17 -3.25
C GLU A 223 7.14 -13.07 -3.99
N VAL A 224 6.60 -12.08 -3.28
CA VAL A 224 5.95 -10.90 -3.90
C VAL A 224 6.88 -10.14 -4.84
N LEU A 225 8.16 -10.02 -4.49
CA LEU A 225 9.16 -9.36 -5.35
C LEU A 225 9.48 -10.17 -6.61
N ASP A 226 9.43 -11.50 -6.52
CA ASP A 226 9.69 -12.42 -7.63
C ASP A 226 8.50 -12.46 -8.59
N ASP A 227 7.29 -12.62 -8.04
CA ASP A 227 6.03 -12.65 -8.79
C ASP A 227 5.85 -11.37 -9.62
N ARG A 228 6.25 -10.22 -9.07
CA ARG A 228 6.19 -8.95 -9.80
C ARG A 228 7.08 -8.96 -11.05
N ILE A 229 8.26 -9.56 -11.02
CA ILE A 229 9.12 -9.64 -12.21
C ILE A 229 8.46 -10.54 -13.26
N ASP A 230 7.91 -11.67 -12.83
CA ASP A 230 7.24 -12.65 -13.70
C ASP A 230 5.96 -12.10 -14.33
N GLU A 231 5.15 -11.35 -13.57
CA GLU A 231 3.95 -10.65 -14.07
C GLU A 231 4.30 -9.67 -15.20
N PHE A 232 5.29 -8.81 -14.99
CA PHE A 232 5.72 -7.85 -16.01
C PHE A 232 6.32 -8.53 -17.24
N ARG A 233 7.00 -9.67 -17.08
CA ARG A 233 7.46 -10.49 -18.23
C ARG A 233 6.27 -10.96 -19.05
N GLN A 234 5.22 -11.48 -18.41
CA GLN A 234 4.01 -11.93 -19.09
C GLN A 234 3.29 -10.77 -19.80
N LEU A 235 3.14 -9.62 -19.14
CA LEU A 235 2.53 -8.43 -19.75
C LEU A 235 3.27 -7.99 -21.02
N LEU A 236 4.60 -8.02 -21.00
CA LEU A 236 5.41 -7.69 -22.17
C LEU A 236 5.27 -8.72 -23.29
N GLN A 237 5.25 -10.00 -22.92
CA GLN A 237 5.08 -11.09 -23.86
C GLN A 237 3.76 -10.93 -24.64
N GLU A 238 2.67 -10.67 -23.93
CA GLU A 238 1.34 -10.47 -24.51
C GLU A 238 1.28 -9.17 -25.33
N HIS A 239 1.81 -8.06 -24.79
CA HIS A 239 1.74 -6.76 -25.45
C HIS A 239 2.52 -6.70 -26.77
N PHE A 240 3.70 -7.32 -26.82
CA PHE A 240 4.56 -7.34 -28.02
C PHE A 240 4.41 -8.61 -28.86
N ASN A 241 3.53 -9.54 -28.47
CA ASN A 241 3.36 -10.85 -29.09
C ASN A 241 4.70 -11.60 -29.27
N LEU A 242 5.50 -11.65 -28.21
CA LEU A 242 6.84 -12.24 -28.22
C LEU A 242 6.77 -13.74 -27.95
N GLU A 243 7.60 -14.50 -28.65
CA GLU A 243 7.81 -15.91 -28.30
C GLU A 243 8.62 -16.05 -27.01
N ASP A 244 8.40 -17.14 -26.27
CA ASP A 244 9.18 -17.44 -25.05
C ASP A 244 10.70 -17.50 -25.32
N SER A 245 11.08 -17.89 -26.54
CA SER A 245 12.47 -17.97 -27.03
C SER A 245 13.17 -16.61 -27.10
N ALA A 246 12.42 -15.51 -27.16
CA ALA A 246 12.98 -14.16 -27.18
C ALA A 246 13.54 -13.74 -25.80
N PHE A 247 13.05 -14.37 -24.73
CA PHE A 247 13.51 -14.10 -23.37
C PHE A 247 14.71 -14.96 -23.01
N GLY A 248 15.63 -14.41 -22.24
CA GLY A 248 16.84 -15.12 -21.81
C GLY A 248 17.25 -14.80 -20.38
N ASN A 249 18.05 -15.69 -19.79
CA ASN A 249 18.66 -15.44 -18.50
C ASN A 249 19.89 -14.52 -18.70
N PRO A 250 19.87 -13.29 -18.16
CA PRO A 250 20.97 -12.34 -18.36
C PRO A 250 22.28 -12.79 -17.70
N SER A 251 22.27 -13.76 -16.79
CA SER A 251 23.46 -14.25 -16.10
C SER A 251 24.24 -15.31 -16.88
N PHE A 252 23.69 -15.82 -17.99
CA PHE A 252 24.37 -16.79 -18.83
C PHE A 252 25.11 -16.12 -19.97
N GLN A 253 26.33 -16.63 -20.21
CA GLN A 253 27.13 -16.20 -21.33
C GLN A 253 26.46 -16.64 -22.65
N SER A 254 26.15 -15.68 -23.51
CA SER A 254 25.57 -15.92 -24.82
C SER A 254 25.95 -14.81 -25.80
N PRO A 255 26.35 -15.14 -27.04
CA PRO A 255 26.53 -14.15 -28.10
C PRO A 255 25.19 -13.66 -28.68
N SER A 256 24.09 -14.35 -28.41
CA SER A 256 22.76 -13.98 -28.89
C SER A 256 22.20 -12.81 -28.09
N GLU A 257 21.51 -11.91 -28.77
CA GLU A 257 20.73 -10.86 -28.13
C GLU A 257 19.46 -11.47 -27.50
N ILE A 258 19.18 -11.10 -26.26
CA ILE A 258 18.05 -11.60 -25.47
C ILE A 258 17.25 -10.44 -24.90
N ILE A 259 16.00 -10.70 -24.54
CA ILE A 259 15.19 -9.83 -23.69
C ILE A 259 15.28 -10.34 -22.25
N ALA A 260 15.78 -9.51 -21.35
CA ALA A 260 15.85 -9.78 -19.92
C ALA A 260 14.89 -8.86 -19.18
N VAL A 261 13.97 -9.44 -18.39
CA VAL A 261 13.07 -8.71 -17.51
C VAL A 261 13.57 -8.86 -16.09
N GLY A 262 13.64 -7.76 -15.35
CA GLY A 262 14.15 -7.78 -13.99
C GLY A 262 13.98 -6.46 -13.28
N ARG A 263 14.50 -6.44 -12.05
CA ARG A 263 14.45 -5.30 -11.16
C ARG A 263 15.80 -4.60 -11.12
N ILE A 264 15.79 -3.27 -11.25
CA ILE A 264 16.99 -2.45 -11.06
C ILE A 264 17.38 -2.46 -9.58
N CYS A 265 18.65 -2.78 -9.32
CA CYS A 265 19.24 -2.82 -7.99
C CYS A 265 20.61 -2.10 -8.02
N CYS A 266 21.14 -1.83 -6.82
CA CYS A 266 22.54 -1.45 -6.63
C CYS A 266 23.37 -2.72 -6.35
N ASP A 267 24.61 -2.78 -6.84
CA ASP A 267 25.58 -3.82 -6.51
C ASP A 267 26.03 -3.77 -5.04
N THR A 268 26.00 -2.59 -4.43
CA THR A 268 26.26 -2.37 -3.01
C THR A 268 24.95 -2.32 -2.19
N SER A 269 25.02 -2.80 -0.95
CA SER A 269 23.92 -2.69 0.02
C SER A 269 23.74 -1.28 0.58
N GLU A 270 24.80 -0.48 0.54
CA GLU A 270 24.81 0.91 1.00
C GLU A 270 25.45 1.78 -0.10
N GLY A 271 24.74 2.81 -0.55
CA GLY A 271 25.23 3.72 -1.58
C GLY A 271 24.11 4.24 -2.48
N LYS A 272 24.34 5.39 -3.10
CA LYS A 272 23.44 5.94 -4.11
C LYS A 272 23.69 5.23 -5.43
N LEU A 273 22.60 4.86 -6.12
CA LEU A 273 22.67 4.26 -7.45
C LEU A 273 23.45 5.18 -8.40
N ASN A 274 24.33 4.59 -9.21
CA ASN A 274 25.06 5.29 -10.26
C ASN A 274 25.23 4.35 -11.48
N ALA A 275 25.73 4.90 -12.59
CA ALA A 275 25.85 4.15 -13.84
C ALA A 275 26.81 2.95 -13.77
N ALA A 276 27.77 2.95 -12.84
CA ALA A 276 28.72 1.85 -12.67
C ALA A 276 28.20 0.77 -11.69
N SER A 277 27.30 1.14 -10.78
CA SER A 277 26.78 0.27 -9.71
C SER A 277 25.42 -0.35 -10.02
N VAL A 278 24.88 -0.11 -11.23
CA VAL A 278 23.55 -0.57 -11.63
C VAL A 278 23.57 -2.03 -12.07
N VAL A 279 22.72 -2.83 -11.45
CA VAL A 279 22.56 -4.26 -11.76
C VAL A 279 21.10 -4.60 -12.03
N LEU A 280 20.88 -5.61 -12.85
CA LEU A 280 19.57 -6.21 -13.10
C LEU A 280 19.44 -7.49 -12.29
N GLU A 281 18.47 -7.54 -11.40
CA GLU A 281 18.07 -8.73 -10.67
C GLU A 281 16.94 -9.44 -11.42
N GLY A 282 17.20 -10.64 -11.92
CA GLY A 282 16.16 -11.46 -12.57
C GLY A 282 15.37 -12.29 -11.55
N SER A 283 14.17 -12.75 -11.94
CA SER A 283 13.36 -13.62 -11.08
C SER A 283 14.05 -14.97 -10.82
N ARG A 284 13.60 -15.72 -9.81
CA ARG A 284 14.10 -17.07 -9.52
C ARG A 284 13.87 -18.00 -10.71
N ARG A 285 12.70 -17.87 -11.34
CA ARG A 285 12.29 -18.72 -12.46
C ARG A 285 13.12 -18.47 -13.72
N TRP A 286 13.33 -17.21 -14.11
CA TRP A 286 13.93 -16.87 -15.40
C TRP A 286 15.37 -16.35 -15.31
N GLY A 287 15.75 -15.76 -14.17
CA GLY A 287 17.08 -15.21 -13.92
C GLY A 287 17.85 -15.90 -12.77
N SER A 288 17.35 -17.01 -12.22
CA SER A 288 17.91 -17.70 -11.07
C SER A 288 18.08 -16.84 -9.81
N GLY A 289 17.35 -15.71 -9.70
CA GLY A 289 17.50 -14.75 -8.60
C GLY A 289 18.85 -14.03 -8.60
N LYS A 290 19.62 -14.10 -9.69
CA LYS A 290 20.96 -13.50 -9.77
C LYS A 290 20.88 -12.03 -10.17
N ARG A 291 21.90 -11.28 -9.74
CA ARG A 291 22.16 -9.90 -10.14
C ARG A 291 23.24 -9.88 -11.21
N VAL A 292 23.00 -9.15 -12.29
CA VAL A 292 23.91 -9.01 -13.41
C VAL A 292 24.21 -7.53 -13.65
N PRO A 293 25.48 -7.09 -13.62
CA PRO A 293 25.86 -5.72 -13.98
C PRO A 293 25.37 -5.31 -15.37
N LEU A 294 24.94 -4.06 -15.51
CA LEU A 294 24.51 -3.50 -16.78
C LEU A 294 25.57 -2.57 -17.36
N THR A 295 25.79 -2.68 -18.67
CA THR A 295 26.57 -1.68 -19.43
C THR A 295 25.63 -0.88 -20.32
N LEU A 296 25.54 0.43 -20.05
CA LEU A 296 24.53 1.33 -20.61
C LEU A 296 25.04 2.23 -21.74
N ASP A 297 26.31 2.09 -22.15
CA ASP A 297 26.99 3.00 -23.08
C ASP A 297 26.35 3.10 -24.47
N LYS A 298 25.58 2.08 -24.87
CA LYS A 298 24.89 2.05 -26.17
C LYS A 298 23.54 2.77 -26.13
N LEU A 299 22.98 3.04 -24.94
CA LEU A 299 21.68 3.65 -24.81
C LEU A 299 21.71 5.15 -25.16
N PRO A 300 20.74 5.65 -25.95
CA PRO A 300 20.66 7.06 -26.26
C PRO A 300 20.28 7.89 -25.03
N SER A 301 19.42 7.34 -24.17
CA SER A 301 19.01 7.93 -22.90
C SER A 301 18.46 6.84 -21.98
N TYR A 302 18.62 6.98 -20.67
CA TYR A 302 17.98 6.14 -19.67
C TYR A 302 17.59 6.95 -18.43
N ASN A 303 16.56 6.48 -17.73
CA ASN A 303 16.20 6.89 -16.38
C ASN A 303 15.90 5.62 -15.59
N PHE A 304 16.71 5.34 -14.58
CA PHE A 304 16.54 4.19 -13.70
C PHE A 304 16.49 4.58 -12.23
N PHE A 305 15.72 3.85 -11.43
CA PHE A 305 15.73 3.97 -9.97
C PHE A 305 15.69 2.57 -9.31
N PRO A 306 16.21 2.42 -8.08
CA PRO A 306 16.17 1.15 -7.36
C PRO A 306 14.75 0.61 -7.18
N GLY A 307 14.53 -0.67 -7.49
CA GLY A 307 13.23 -1.30 -7.41
C GLY A 307 12.38 -1.21 -8.68
N GLN A 308 12.81 -0.44 -9.68
CA GLN A 308 12.12 -0.34 -10.97
C GLN A 308 12.16 -1.69 -11.71
N ILE A 309 11.00 -2.15 -12.18
CA ILE A 309 10.93 -3.27 -13.13
C ILE A 309 11.22 -2.72 -14.52
N VAL A 310 12.13 -3.38 -15.25
CA VAL A 310 12.54 -2.98 -16.59
C VAL A 310 12.62 -4.20 -17.49
N ALA A 311 12.49 -3.97 -18.79
CA ALA A 311 12.79 -4.95 -19.82
C ALA A 311 13.89 -4.41 -20.73
N LEU A 312 14.99 -5.15 -20.76
CA LEU A 312 16.22 -4.74 -21.41
C LEU A 312 16.56 -5.75 -22.49
N LYS A 313 16.81 -5.24 -23.69
CA LYS A 313 17.37 -6.02 -24.77
C LYS A 313 18.89 -5.86 -24.76
N GLY A 314 19.63 -6.95 -24.91
CA GLY A 314 21.08 -6.89 -24.89
C GLY A 314 21.77 -8.24 -25.00
N THR A 315 23.09 -8.22 -24.91
CA THR A 315 23.95 -9.40 -25.05
C THR A 315 24.91 -9.51 -23.86
N ASN A 316 25.06 -10.71 -23.31
CA ASN A 316 26.08 -11.02 -22.29
C ASN A 316 27.14 -11.96 -22.88
N ALA A 317 28.04 -11.42 -23.71
CA ALA A 317 29.05 -12.22 -24.40
C ALA A 317 30.20 -12.68 -23.48
N SER A 318 30.45 -11.95 -22.37
CA SER A 318 31.53 -12.22 -21.40
C SER A 318 31.11 -13.18 -20.29
N GLY A 319 29.81 -13.25 -20.00
CA GLY A 319 29.27 -13.87 -18.78
C GLY A 319 29.24 -12.93 -17.57
N GLU A 320 29.85 -11.73 -17.68
CA GLU A 320 30.06 -10.83 -16.54
C GLU A 320 29.05 -9.68 -16.48
N ASN A 321 28.55 -9.22 -17.63
CA ASN A 321 27.70 -8.03 -17.72
C ASN A 321 26.76 -8.10 -18.93
N LEU A 322 25.56 -7.57 -18.78
CA LEU A 322 24.62 -7.40 -19.88
C LEU A 322 24.87 -6.06 -20.57
N VAL A 323 25.36 -6.11 -21.81
CA VAL A 323 25.52 -4.91 -22.64
C VAL A 323 24.17 -4.57 -23.26
N VAL A 324 23.52 -3.53 -22.73
CA VAL A 324 22.15 -3.16 -23.08
C VAL A 324 22.15 -2.39 -24.40
N SER A 325 21.35 -2.84 -25.36
CA SER A 325 21.13 -2.18 -26.66
C SER A 325 19.86 -1.32 -26.67
N GLU A 326 18.81 -1.76 -25.97
CA GLU A 326 17.50 -1.13 -26.01
C GLU A 326 16.74 -1.33 -24.69
N ILE A 327 15.95 -0.33 -24.29
CA ILE A 327 14.97 -0.43 -23.20
C ILE A 327 13.60 -0.61 -23.84
N LEU A 328 12.93 -1.73 -23.57
CA LEU A 328 11.56 -1.95 -24.01
C LEU A 328 10.59 -1.23 -23.06
N ASN A 329 9.70 -0.42 -23.63
CA ASN A 329 8.70 0.29 -22.85
C ASN A 329 7.66 -0.70 -22.30
N LEU A 330 7.38 -0.60 -21.01
CA LEU A 330 6.32 -1.37 -20.38
C LEU A 330 4.95 -0.88 -20.87
N PRO A 331 3.98 -1.80 -21.10
CA PRO A 331 2.63 -1.40 -21.48
C PRO A 331 2.01 -0.51 -20.40
N LEU A 332 1.33 0.56 -20.83
CA LEU A 332 0.55 1.40 -19.94
C LEU A 332 -0.77 0.72 -19.59
N LEU A 333 -1.30 1.03 -18.40
CA LEU A 333 -2.66 0.62 -18.04
C LEU A 333 -3.67 1.29 -18.98
N THR A 334 -4.77 0.60 -19.24
CA THR A 334 -5.89 1.18 -19.99
C THR A 334 -6.47 2.35 -19.20
N GLN A 335 -6.79 3.43 -19.91
CA GLN A 335 -7.46 4.57 -19.28
C GLN A 335 -8.88 4.18 -18.87
N PRO A 336 -9.39 4.71 -17.74
CA PRO A 336 -10.77 4.51 -17.36
C PRO A 336 -11.69 5.07 -18.44
N ALA A 337 -12.77 4.35 -18.74
CA ALA A 337 -13.78 4.75 -19.70
C ALA A 337 -15.17 4.55 -19.10
N SER A 338 -16.09 5.46 -19.43
CA SER A 338 -17.50 5.41 -19.03
C SER A 338 -18.37 5.13 -20.24
N THR A 339 -19.46 4.41 -20.05
CA THR A 339 -20.46 4.23 -21.11
C THR A 339 -21.27 5.53 -21.32
N PRO A 340 -21.91 5.71 -22.48
CA PRO A 340 -22.80 6.86 -22.70
C PRO A 340 -23.86 7.02 -21.60
N ASP A 341 -24.52 5.93 -21.20
CA ASP A 341 -25.55 5.95 -20.15
C ASP A 341 -25.00 6.37 -18.78
N GLU A 342 -23.76 5.98 -18.45
CA GLU A 342 -23.09 6.42 -17.22
C GLU A 342 -22.77 7.92 -17.26
N LEU A 343 -22.34 8.43 -18.42
CA LEU A 343 -22.06 9.85 -18.62
C LEU A 343 -23.34 10.68 -18.52
N ASP A 344 -24.44 10.24 -19.13
CA ASP A 344 -25.73 10.93 -19.03
C ASP A 344 -26.21 11.00 -17.57
N THR A 345 -25.99 9.94 -16.80
CA THR A 345 -26.31 9.90 -15.37
C THR A 345 -25.45 10.88 -14.56
N SER A 346 -24.16 11.02 -14.87
CA SER A 346 -23.27 11.99 -14.24
C SER A 346 -23.62 13.42 -14.62
N ASN A 347 -23.90 13.68 -15.90
CA ASN A 347 -24.29 15.00 -16.42
C ASN A 347 -25.59 15.51 -15.79
N ALA A 348 -26.55 14.62 -15.55
CA ALA A 348 -27.79 14.98 -14.85
C ALA A 348 -27.55 15.50 -13.41
N ARG A 349 -26.45 15.11 -12.76
CA ARG A 349 -26.05 15.60 -11.42
C ARG A 349 -25.32 16.92 -11.47
N TYR A 350 -25.07 17.46 -12.66
CA TYR A 350 -24.37 18.72 -12.81
C TYR A 350 -25.27 19.96 -12.73
N LEU A 351 -26.56 19.73 -12.53
CA LEU A 351 -27.55 20.75 -12.21
C LEU A 351 -27.54 20.98 -10.69
N ASP A 352 -27.55 22.25 -10.27
CA ASP A 352 -27.55 22.61 -8.84
C ASP A 352 -28.92 22.35 -8.19
N THR A 353 -29.99 22.52 -8.96
CA THR A 353 -31.38 22.20 -8.61
C THR A 353 -32.08 21.48 -9.76
N PRO A 354 -33.14 20.68 -9.52
CA PRO A 354 -33.94 20.06 -10.57
C PRO A 354 -34.54 21.06 -11.58
N GLU A 355 -34.73 22.31 -11.16
CA GLU A 355 -35.27 23.41 -11.96
C GLU A 355 -34.20 24.20 -12.74
N SER A 356 -32.92 23.90 -12.54
CA SER A 356 -31.81 24.55 -13.25
C SER A 356 -31.86 24.26 -14.76
N ASP A 357 -31.49 25.25 -15.58
CA ASP A 357 -31.46 25.11 -17.04
C ASP A 357 -30.45 24.03 -17.46
N PRO A 358 -30.88 22.95 -18.15
CA PRO A 358 -29.99 21.91 -18.67
C PRO A 358 -28.90 22.40 -19.62
N SER A 359 -29.07 23.59 -20.20
CA SER A 359 -28.07 24.22 -21.08
C SER A 359 -27.01 25.02 -20.32
N SER A 360 -27.19 25.23 -19.00
CA SER A 360 -26.30 26.00 -18.13
C SER A 360 -25.74 25.15 -16.99
N VAL A 361 -25.04 24.08 -17.36
CA VAL A 361 -24.42 23.14 -16.42
C VAL A 361 -23.24 23.80 -15.68
N ARG A 362 -23.22 23.73 -14.34
CA ARG A 362 -22.09 24.23 -13.54
C ARG A 362 -20.97 23.17 -13.44
N PRO A 363 -19.69 23.54 -13.60
CA PRO A 363 -18.58 22.60 -13.37
C PRO A 363 -18.50 22.16 -11.90
N LEU A 364 -18.02 20.94 -11.67
CA LEU A 364 -17.71 20.47 -10.31
C LEU A 364 -16.48 21.19 -9.76
N THR A 365 -16.57 21.62 -8.50
CA THR A 365 -15.46 22.23 -7.76
C THR A 365 -14.94 21.26 -6.71
N ILE A 366 -13.69 20.81 -6.88
CA ILE A 366 -13.02 19.90 -5.95
C ILE A 366 -11.78 20.60 -5.39
N LEU A 367 -11.72 20.77 -4.08
CA LEU A 367 -10.54 21.34 -3.41
C LEU A 367 -9.71 20.22 -2.79
N ILE A 368 -8.39 20.27 -2.99
CA ILE A 368 -7.46 19.25 -2.51
C ILE A 368 -6.41 19.91 -1.64
N ALA A 369 -6.18 19.37 -0.44
CA ALA A 369 -5.12 19.80 0.45
C ALA A 369 -4.38 18.60 1.02
N SER A 370 -3.09 18.78 1.29
CA SER A 370 -2.25 17.82 1.99
C SER A 370 -1.64 18.50 3.20
N GLY A 371 -1.63 17.79 4.33
CA GLY A 371 -1.01 18.30 5.55
C GLY A 371 0.50 18.54 5.38
N PRO A 372 1.12 19.26 6.32
CA PRO A 372 0.59 19.63 7.64
C PRO A 372 -0.46 20.76 7.60
N TYR A 373 -1.46 20.68 8.49
CA TYR A 373 -2.56 21.66 8.57
C TYR A 373 -2.40 22.71 9.68
N THR A 374 -1.22 22.76 10.30
CA THR A 374 -0.82 23.78 11.28
C THR A 374 0.63 24.17 11.01
N THR A 375 1.02 25.36 11.46
CA THR A 375 2.41 25.83 11.36
C THR A 375 3.29 25.15 12.40
N ASP A 376 4.61 25.16 12.24
CA ASP A 376 5.56 24.52 13.16
C ASP A 376 5.71 25.21 14.53
N GLN A 377 5.10 26.40 14.69
CA GLN A 377 5.20 27.23 15.90
C GLN A 377 4.05 27.01 16.89
N ASN A 378 2.92 26.46 16.44
CA ASN A 378 1.71 26.37 17.27
C ASN A 378 0.79 25.22 16.80
N LEU A 379 -0.29 25.00 17.55
CA LEU A 379 -1.34 24.03 17.24
C LEU A 379 -2.69 24.74 17.06
N ASP A 380 -2.72 25.93 16.44
CA ASP A 380 -3.98 26.66 16.23
C ASP A 380 -4.79 26.16 15.03
N PHE A 381 -4.17 25.38 14.14
CA PHE A 381 -4.78 24.86 12.91
C PHE A 381 -5.41 25.97 12.03
N ALA A 382 -4.90 27.19 12.10
CA ALA A 382 -5.37 28.30 11.26
C ALA A 382 -5.36 27.98 9.75
N PRO A 383 -4.36 27.24 9.19
CA PRO A 383 -4.42 26.79 7.80
C PRO A 383 -5.61 25.88 7.48
N LEU A 384 -5.98 24.96 8.38
CA LEU A 384 -7.16 24.09 8.21
C LEU A 384 -8.44 24.92 8.15
N HIS A 385 -8.61 25.83 9.11
CA HIS A 385 -9.80 26.67 9.18
C HIS A 385 -9.95 27.53 7.93
N GLN A 386 -8.88 28.19 7.48
CA GLN A 386 -8.91 28.97 6.24
C GLN A 386 -9.26 28.11 5.01
N PHE A 387 -8.72 26.89 4.91
CA PHE A 387 -9.05 26.00 3.80
C PHE A 387 -10.55 25.63 3.80
N LEU A 388 -11.11 25.30 4.97
CA LEU A 388 -12.53 24.98 5.12
C LEU A 388 -13.44 26.19 4.92
N ASP A 389 -12.97 27.40 5.21
CA ASP A 389 -13.68 28.63 4.89
C ASP A 389 -13.72 28.86 3.38
N ASN A 390 -12.56 28.78 2.71
CA ASN A 390 -12.50 28.89 1.25
C ASN A 390 -13.35 27.84 0.55
N ALA A 391 -13.39 26.60 1.06
CA ALA A 391 -14.22 25.53 0.50
C ALA A 391 -15.73 25.80 0.67
N ALA A 392 -16.12 26.43 1.79
CA ALA A 392 -17.50 26.81 2.02
C ALA A 392 -17.90 27.99 1.11
N ASP A 393 -17.05 29.01 1.01
CA ASP A 393 -17.27 30.19 0.17
C ASP A 393 -17.34 29.85 -1.32
N ALA A 394 -16.57 28.84 -1.77
CA ALA A 394 -16.59 28.34 -3.14
C ALA A 394 -17.74 27.34 -3.43
N TYR A 395 -18.57 26.99 -2.45
CA TYR A 395 -19.54 25.89 -2.53
C TYR A 395 -18.93 24.61 -3.14
N ALA A 396 -17.78 24.19 -2.61
CA ALA A 396 -17.07 23.03 -3.11
C ALA A 396 -17.97 21.77 -3.09
N ASP A 397 -18.01 21.03 -4.19
CA ASP A 397 -18.76 19.78 -4.30
C ASP A 397 -18.04 18.65 -3.54
N SER A 398 -16.71 18.75 -3.42
CA SER A 398 -15.91 17.85 -2.59
C SER A 398 -14.61 18.49 -2.10
N ILE A 399 -14.17 18.07 -0.91
CA ILE A 399 -12.81 18.31 -0.42
C ILE A 399 -12.06 16.99 -0.22
N ILE A 400 -10.81 16.95 -0.65
CA ILE A 400 -9.90 15.82 -0.42
C ILE A 400 -8.79 16.30 0.51
N LEU A 401 -8.76 15.74 1.72
CA LEU A 401 -7.78 16.06 2.76
C LEU A 401 -6.84 14.87 2.92
N LEU A 402 -5.58 15.07 2.55
CA LEU A 402 -4.49 14.12 2.73
C LEU A 402 -3.75 14.44 4.03
N GLY A 403 -3.43 13.42 4.83
CA GLY A 403 -2.63 13.60 6.04
C GLY A 403 -1.20 14.10 5.75
N PRO A 404 -0.41 14.42 6.78
CA PRO A 404 -0.75 14.26 8.20
C PRO A 404 -1.67 15.36 8.72
N PHE A 405 -2.70 14.96 9.46
CA PHE A 405 -3.59 15.86 10.19
C PHE A 405 -2.97 16.28 11.51
N LEU A 406 -2.59 15.29 12.33
CA LEU A 406 -1.81 15.50 13.54
C LEU A 406 -0.41 14.95 13.28
N ASP A 407 0.51 15.81 12.83
CA ASP A 407 1.83 15.39 12.39
C ASP A 407 2.72 14.97 13.57
N ALA A 408 3.09 13.68 13.60
CA ALA A 408 3.98 13.10 14.61
C ALA A 408 5.37 13.74 14.62
N GLU A 409 5.77 14.41 13.54
CA GLU A 409 7.05 15.11 13.43
C GLU A 409 6.97 16.59 13.82
N HIS A 410 5.76 17.12 14.03
CA HIS A 410 5.56 18.50 14.47
C HIS A 410 6.33 18.77 15.77
N PRO A 411 7.09 19.87 15.90
CA PRO A 411 7.97 20.11 17.04
C PRO A 411 7.29 19.92 18.41
N LEU A 412 6.10 20.50 18.60
CA LEU A 412 5.35 20.42 19.85
C LEU A 412 4.75 19.03 20.09
N ILE A 413 4.26 18.34 19.04
CA ILE A 413 3.70 16.99 19.18
C ILE A 413 4.80 15.99 19.53
N ARG A 414 5.96 16.12 18.88
CA ARG A 414 7.12 15.27 19.11
C ARG A 414 7.75 15.49 20.49
N SER A 415 7.81 16.73 20.98
CA SER A 415 8.34 17.03 22.31
C SER A 415 7.33 16.76 23.43
N GLY A 416 6.04 16.78 23.13
CA GLY A 416 4.97 16.80 24.13
C GLY A 416 4.86 18.15 24.86
N ASP A 417 5.47 19.20 24.33
CA ASP A 417 5.56 20.53 24.97
C ASP A 417 4.40 21.42 24.52
N PHE A 418 3.18 21.08 24.95
CA PHE A 418 1.98 21.88 24.70
C PHE A 418 0.92 21.61 25.76
N ASP A 419 0.05 22.59 25.99
CA ASP A 419 -1.06 22.46 26.91
C ASP A 419 -2.22 21.68 26.29
N ILE A 420 -2.79 20.74 27.05
CA ILE A 420 -4.02 20.06 26.66
C ILE A 420 -5.19 21.04 26.79
N PRO A 421 -6.05 21.18 25.76
CA PRO A 421 -7.24 22.01 25.85
C PRO A 421 -8.09 21.68 27.09
N PRO A 422 -8.40 22.66 27.97
CA PRO A 422 -8.96 22.40 29.30
C PRO A 422 -10.30 21.65 29.33
N HIS A 423 -11.04 21.66 28.22
CA HIS A 423 -12.38 21.09 28.10
C HIS A 423 -12.39 19.65 27.55
N LEU A 424 -11.24 19.08 27.19
CA LEU A 424 -11.18 17.72 26.63
C LEU A 424 -11.27 16.65 27.71
N THR A 425 -10.27 16.60 28.59
CA THR A 425 -10.14 15.62 29.67
C THR A 425 -9.03 16.08 30.63
N SER A 426 -8.79 15.35 31.72
CA SER A 426 -7.63 15.59 32.57
C SER A 426 -6.33 15.37 31.76
N PRO A 427 -5.28 16.19 31.95
CA PRO A 427 -4.04 16.06 31.19
C PRO A 427 -3.45 14.64 31.19
N ASP A 428 -3.57 13.93 32.32
CA ASP A 428 -3.07 12.57 32.49
C ASP A 428 -3.79 11.50 31.65
N GLN A 429 -4.96 11.81 31.08
CA GLN A 429 -5.79 10.89 30.30
C GLN A 429 -5.91 11.29 28.82
N ALA A 430 -5.37 12.44 28.43
CA ALA A 430 -5.49 12.93 27.07
C ALA A 430 -4.73 12.05 26.08
N THR A 431 -5.38 11.70 24.96
CA THR A 431 -4.76 10.93 23.88
C THR A 431 -4.56 11.78 22.62
N MET A 432 -3.69 11.32 21.72
CA MET A 432 -3.54 11.95 20.39
C MET A 432 -4.88 11.96 19.61
N THR A 433 -5.74 10.96 19.85
CA THR A 433 -7.09 10.91 19.27
C THR A 433 -7.97 12.03 19.80
N ASP A 434 -7.84 12.41 21.08
CA ASP A 434 -8.60 13.53 21.65
C ASP A 434 -8.13 14.88 21.08
N LEU A 435 -6.82 15.04 20.83
CA LEU A 435 -6.31 16.21 20.13
C LEU A 435 -6.81 16.27 18.68
N PHE A 436 -6.82 15.14 17.97
CA PHE A 436 -7.42 15.08 16.63
C PHE A 436 -8.89 15.49 16.66
N ARG A 437 -9.67 14.99 17.63
CA ARG A 437 -11.08 15.37 17.80
C ARG A 437 -11.23 16.87 18.02
N HIS A 438 -10.38 17.43 18.87
CA HIS A 438 -10.41 18.85 19.21
C HIS A 438 -10.10 19.74 18.01
N PHE A 439 -8.99 19.51 17.32
CA PHE A 439 -8.51 20.42 16.28
C PHE A 439 -9.13 20.14 14.91
N VAL A 440 -9.28 18.86 14.56
CA VAL A 440 -9.67 18.46 13.20
C VAL A 440 -11.16 18.13 13.15
N SER A 441 -11.65 17.25 14.02
CA SER A 441 -13.05 16.82 13.94
C SER A 441 -14.03 17.95 14.24
N SER A 442 -13.74 18.84 15.19
CA SER A 442 -14.58 20.00 15.48
C SER A 442 -14.67 20.98 14.29
N ALA A 443 -13.55 21.19 13.59
CA ALA A 443 -13.49 22.01 12.39
C ALA A 443 -14.31 21.39 11.26
N LEU A 444 -14.17 20.08 11.03
CA LEU A 444 -14.96 19.34 10.03
C LEU A 444 -16.46 19.31 10.37
N GLN A 445 -16.82 19.22 11.66
CA GLN A 445 -18.21 19.33 12.11
C GLN A 445 -18.81 20.70 11.82
N SER A 446 -18.05 21.76 12.08
CA SER A 446 -18.48 23.14 11.81
C SER A 446 -18.64 23.39 10.31
N PHE A 447 -17.68 22.92 9.51
CA PHE A 447 -17.76 22.97 8.05
C PHE A 447 -18.96 22.19 7.50
N ALA A 448 -19.23 20.99 8.02
CA ALA A 448 -20.37 20.16 7.63
C ALA A 448 -21.73 20.83 7.85
N GLN A 449 -21.85 21.66 8.87
CA GLN A 449 -23.06 22.42 9.14
C GLN A 449 -23.24 23.57 8.15
N ARG A 450 -22.14 24.19 7.69
CA ARG A 450 -22.17 25.27 6.69
C ARG A 450 -22.43 24.76 5.28
N LEU A 451 -21.84 23.63 4.91
CA LEU A 451 -21.95 23.05 3.58
C LEU A 451 -22.26 21.54 3.63
N PRO A 452 -23.55 21.17 3.84
CA PRO A 452 -23.96 19.78 4.04
C PRO A 452 -23.93 18.93 2.75
N THR A 453 -23.85 19.56 1.59
CA THR A 453 -23.80 18.88 0.28
C THR A 453 -22.39 18.52 -0.19
N CYS A 454 -21.35 19.02 0.49
CA CYS A 454 -19.96 18.74 0.17
C CYS A 454 -19.52 17.36 0.67
N ASN A 455 -18.93 16.55 -0.23
CA ASN A 455 -18.28 15.30 0.15
C ASN A 455 -16.89 15.56 0.76
N ILE A 456 -16.63 15.04 1.97
CA ILE A 456 -15.31 15.15 2.62
C ILE A 456 -14.58 13.81 2.46
N ILE A 457 -13.39 13.78 1.88
CA ILE A 457 -12.55 12.57 1.81
C ILE A 457 -11.32 12.75 2.70
N LEU A 458 -11.10 11.82 3.63
CA LEU A 458 -9.93 11.81 4.51
C LEU A 458 -9.00 10.64 4.15
N THR A 459 -7.76 10.96 3.79
CA THR A 459 -6.72 9.97 3.47
C THR A 459 -5.62 10.01 4.55
N PRO A 460 -5.32 8.89 5.23
CA PRO A 460 -4.34 8.86 6.30
C PRO A 460 -2.90 9.01 5.78
N SER A 461 -2.01 9.41 6.69
CA SER A 461 -0.56 9.41 6.49
C SER A 461 0.13 8.55 7.54
N LEU A 462 1.30 8.00 7.19
CA LEU A 462 2.17 7.33 8.17
C LEU A 462 2.67 8.28 9.27
N ARG A 463 2.53 9.59 9.06
CA ARG A 463 2.88 10.64 10.02
C ARG A 463 1.70 11.06 10.91
N ASP A 464 0.51 10.47 10.75
CA ASP A 464 -0.61 10.76 11.65
C ASP A 464 -0.38 10.14 13.03
N ALA A 465 -0.06 10.98 14.02
CA ALA A 465 0.30 10.57 15.38
C ALA A 465 -0.80 9.78 16.11
N HIS A 466 -2.06 9.99 15.73
CA HIS A 466 -3.22 9.32 16.33
C HIS A 466 -3.55 7.98 15.65
N HIS A 467 -2.98 7.68 14.48
CA HIS A 467 -3.33 6.50 13.71
C HIS A 467 -2.52 5.28 14.15
N HIS A 468 -3.19 4.17 14.44
CA HIS A 468 -2.53 2.96 14.91
C HIS A 468 -1.83 2.17 13.78
N HIS A 469 -2.26 2.35 12.53
CA HIS A 469 -1.68 1.65 11.39
C HIS A 469 -0.48 2.43 10.82
N ALA A 470 0.73 2.10 11.27
CA ALA A 470 1.97 2.80 10.92
C ALA A 470 2.77 2.16 9.76
N ALA A 471 2.11 1.38 8.89
CA ALA A 471 2.73 0.76 7.72
C ALA A 471 1.98 1.14 6.43
N PHE A 472 2.69 1.20 5.32
CA PHE A 472 2.12 1.34 3.98
C PHE A 472 2.06 -0.03 3.29
N PRO A 473 0.99 -0.38 2.55
CA PRO A 473 -0.25 0.39 2.39
C PRO A 473 -1.06 0.51 3.69
N GLN A 474 -1.66 1.66 3.95
CA GLN A 474 -2.24 2.02 5.25
C GLN A 474 -3.77 1.91 5.25
N ASP A 475 -4.35 1.28 6.29
CA ASP A 475 -5.81 1.22 6.47
C ASP A 475 -6.41 2.61 6.72
N ARG A 476 -7.72 2.72 6.49
CA ARG A 476 -8.50 3.93 6.70
C ARG A 476 -8.68 4.25 8.19
N PHE A 477 -8.96 5.52 8.48
CA PHE A 477 -9.42 5.91 9.81
C PHE A 477 -10.76 5.26 10.20
N VAL A 478 -10.87 4.88 11.46
CA VAL A 478 -12.14 4.42 12.05
C VAL A 478 -12.99 5.64 12.42
N LYS A 479 -14.04 5.94 11.64
CA LYS A 479 -14.91 7.14 11.82
C LYS A 479 -15.42 7.32 13.26
N LYS A 480 -15.75 6.22 13.95
CA LYS A 480 -16.23 6.25 15.34
C LYS A 480 -15.16 6.79 16.30
N GLU A 481 -13.90 6.46 16.07
CA GLU A 481 -12.77 6.91 16.89
C GLU A 481 -12.48 8.39 16.67
N LEU A 482 -12.61 8.87 15.43
CA LEU A 482 -12.39 10.26 15.07
C LEU A 482 -13.42 11.23 15.67
N GLY A 483 -14.58 10.75 16.14
CA GLY A 483 -15.59 11.63 16.75
C GLY A 483 -16.15 12.68 15.79
N LEU A 484 -16.41 12.32 14.53
CA LEU A 484 -16.87 13.25 13.49
C LEU A 484 -18.33 13.73 13.65
N GLY A 485 -19.10 13.18 14.59
CA GLY A 485 -20.48 13.61 14.85
C GLY A 485 -21.37 13.59 13.59
N ALA A 486 -22.11 14.69 13.36
CA ALA A 486 -22.98 14.83 12.19
C ALA A 486 -22.19 14.80 10.85
N ALA A 487 -20.94 15.27 10.84
CA ALA A 487 -20.09 15.24 9.65
C ALA A 487 -19.73 13.82 9.19
N ALA A 488 -19.93 12.79 10.03
CA ALA A 488 -19.62 11.40 9.69
C ALA A 488 -20.39 10.89 8.44
N LYS A 489 -21.57 11.46 8.15
CA LYS A 489 -22.39 11.08 6.98
C LYS A 489 -21.77 11.53 5.66
N GLN A 490 -21.24 12.75 5.63
CA GLN A 490 -20.58 13.35 4.45
C GLN A 490 -19.09 13.01 4.35
N THR A 491 -18.49 12.51 5.42
CA THR A 491 -17.07 12.16 5.45
C THR A 491 -16.84 10.73 5.03
N GLN A 492 -15.94 10.48 4.07
CA GLN A 492 -15.42 9.17 3.70
C GLN A 492 -13.95 9.06 4.10
N CYS A 493 -13.65 8.21 5.08
CA CYS A 493 -12.27 7.86 5.41
C CYS A 493 -11.81 6.76 4.46
N VAL A 494 -10.77 7.02 3.68
CA VAL A 494 -10.22 6.09 2.69
C VAL A 494 -8.87 5.52 3.12
N THR A 495 -8.40 4.48 2.43
CA THR A 495 -7.08 3.89 2.65
C THR A 495 -5.98 4.77 2.03
N ASN A 496 -4.72 4.47 2.32
CA ASN A 496 -3.57 5.11 1.67
C ASN A 496 -2.64 4.04 1.07
N PRO A 497 -2.54 3.90 -0.25
CA PRO A 497 -3.12 4.77 -1.27
C PRO A 497 -4.61 4.43 -1.51
N MET A 498 -5.29 5.24 -2.32
CA MET A 498 -6.67 5.02 -2.76
C MET A 498 -6.85 5.39 -4.23
N THR A 499 -7.74 4.67 -4.93
CA THR A 499 -8.27 5.08 -6.23
C THR A 499 -9.79 5.20 -6.14
N LEU A 500 -10.30 6.42 -6.33
CA LEU A 500 -11.70 6.75 -6.16
C LEU A 500 -12.27 7.31 -7.46
N ALA A 501 -13.40 6.78 -7.91
CA ALA A 501 -14.18 7.41 -8.96
C ALA A 501 -15.13 8.45 -8.35
N MET A 502 -15.07 9.65 -8.90
CA MET A 502 -15.88 10.82 -8.59
C MET A 502 -16.64 11.16 -9.88
N ASN A 503 -17.84 10.59 -10.03
CA ASN A 503 -18.53 10.50 -11.31
C ASN A 503 -17.63 9.80 -12.37
N GLU A 504 -17.37 10.42 -13.51
CA GLU A 504 -16.49 9.92 -14.57
C GLU A 504 -14.99 10.13 -14.28
N VAL A 505 -14.65 10.99 -13.32
CA VAL A 505 -13.26 11.32 -12.99
C VAL A 505 -12.70 10.30 -12.02
N VAL A 506 -11.57 9.67 -12.36
CA VAL A 506 -10.86 8.75 -11.47
C VAL A 506 -9.68 9.46 -10.83
N VAL A 507 -9.68 9.55 -9.51
CA VAL A 507 -8.64 10.19 -8.71
C VAL A 507 -7.82 9.14 -7.97
N GLY A 508 -6.52 9.09 -8.27
CA GLY A 508 -5.53 8.34 -7.50
C GLY A 508 -4.89 9.25 -6.43
N MET A 509 -4.83 8.79 -5.19
CA MET A 509 -4.28 9.56 -4.08
C MET A 509 -3.36 8.71 -3.21
N SER A 510 -2.28 9.32 -2.74
CA SER A 510 -1.27 8.75 -1.86
C SER A 510 -0.66 9.87 -1.03
N THR A 511 -0.35 9.60 0.24
CA THR A 511 0.31 10.57 1.14
C THR A 511 1.81 10.34 1.27
N LEU A 512 2.36 9.35 0.54
CA LEU A 512 3.80 9.21 0.38
C LEU A 512 4.30 10.17 -0.69
N ASP A 513 5.40 10.88 -0.40
CA ASP A 513 6.10 11.70 -1.38
C ASP A 513 6.94 10.82 -2.33
N VAL A 514 6.23 10.05 -3.16
CA VAL A 514 6.85 9.11 -4.11
C VAL A 514 7.74 9.86 -5.10
N LEU A 515 7.41 11.10 -5.45
CA LEU A 515 8.17 11.89 -6.42
C LEU A 515 9.54 12.26 -5.86
N ASP A 516 9.60 12.78 -4.64
CA ASP A 516 10.87 13.08 -3.99
C ASP A 516 11.66 11.80 -3.66
N MET A 517 11.00 10.75 -3.16
CA MET A 517 11.64 9.46 -2.89
C MET A 517 12.31 8.88 -4.15
N LEU A 518 11.62 8.90 -5.29
CA LEU A 518 12.19 8.43 -6.56
C LEU A 518 13.29 9.35 -7.07
N ARG A 519 13.08 10.67 -7.05
CA ARG A 519 14.06 11.66 -7.54
C ARG A 519 15.39 11.59 -6.78
N ARG A 520 15.37 11.28 -5.49
CA ARG A 520 16.58 11.17 -4.67
C ARG A 520 17.49 10.04 -5.11
N GLU A 521 16.91 8.95 -5.60
CA GLU A 521 17.61 7.70 -5.94
C GLU A 521 17.72 7.46 -7.46
N GLU A 522 17.06 8.26 -8.30
CA GLU A 522 17.12 8.10 -9.76
C GLU A 522 18.51 8.39 -10.33
N ILE A 523 18.83 7.69 -11.41
CA ILE A 523 19.96 7.95 -12.28
C ILE A 523 19.46 8.25 -13.68
N THR A 524 20.01 9.30 -14.30
CA THR A 524 19.77 9.62 -15.70
C THR A 524 21.07 9.68 -16.45
N GLY A 525 21.05 9.32 -17.73
CA GLY A 525 22.25 9.34 -18.57
C GLY A 525 21.93 9.00 -20.02
N GLY A 526 22.98 8.82 -20.82
CA GLY A 526 22.91 8.53 -22.26
C GLY A 526 23.57 9.60 -23.12
N LYS A 527 23.67 9.33 -24.43
CA LYS A 527 24.34 10.18 -25.42
C LYS A 527 23.54 11.43 -25.79
N GLN A 528 22.22 11.34 -25.74
CA GLN A 528 21.35 12.52 -25.82
C GLN A 528 21.16 12.98 -24.37
N GLY A 529 21.51 14.23 -24.06
CA GLY A 529 21.35 14.80 -22.72
C GLY A 529 19.93 14.59 -22.16
N PRO A 530 19.72 14.77 -20.85
CA PRO A 530 18.52 14.31 -20.15
C PRO A 530 17.23 14.76 -20.86
N ARG A 531 16.57 13.81 -21.53
CA ARG A 531 15.24 14.02 -22.09
C ARG A 531 14.23 13.96 -20.94
N MET A 532 13.75 15.14 -20.54
CA MET A 532 12.60 15.39 -19.67
C MET A 532 12.64 14.68 -18.29
N CYS A 533 12.83 15.50 -17.24
CA CYS A 533 12.63 15.12 -15.84
C CYS A 533 11.27 14.43 -15.63
N MET A 534 11.17 13.51 -14.65
CA MET A 534 9.95 12.79 -14.26
C MET A 534 8.68 13.66 -14.18
N ARG A 535 8.83 14.96 -13.86
CA ARG A 535 7.73 15.95 -13.92
C ARG A 535 6.98 15.96 -15.26
N GLY A 536 7.66 15.70 -16.38
CA GLY A 536 7.05 15.64 -17.71
C GLY A 536 6.28 14.34 -18.01
N ARG A 537 6.48 13.26 -17.25
CA ARG A 537 5.73 11.99 -17.43
C ARG A 537 4.50 11.87 -16.54
N LEU A 538 4.45 12.63 -15.44
CA LEU A 538 3.28 12.72 -14.56
C LEU A 538 2.37 13.91 -14.92
N GLY A 539 2.82 14.80 -15.82
CA GLY A 539 2.10 15.99 -16.27
C GLY A 539 1.59 15.92 -17.72
N THR A 540 1.48 14.73 -18.30
CA THR A 540 0.85 14.51 -19.63
C THR A 540 -0.20 13.44 -19.58
#